data_AF-Q9UYS9-F1
#
_entry.id   AF-Q9UYS9-F1
#
_cell.length_a   1.000
_cell.length_b   1.000
_cell.length_c   1.000
_cell.angle_alpha   90.00
_cell.angle_beta   90.00
_cell.angle_gamma   90.00
#
_symmetry.space_group_name_H-M   'P 1'
#
loop_
_entity.id
_entity.type
_entity.pdbx_description
1 polymer ?
#
loop_
_entity_poly.entity_id
_entity_poly.type
_entity_poly.pdbx_seq_one_letter_code
_entity_poly.pdbx_strand_id
1 'polypeptide(L)'
;MVSMDVKRELFKKILENIPRIREVISYGIPHLIGEITEDDVCLDVLTYEGREVEIVIKESSRTCFIIPIRGEEDLKAYRLFARIISHIQEDKRKLNPGMKIKGDILGTLKKFGHEILWMSDWQGSVELITICKGKRYRLLLRRDNIDEYTLTSILEL
;
A
#
# COMPACT_ATOMS: atom_id res chain seq x y z
N MET A 1 -11.09 -10.41 -4.56
CA MET A 1 -11.18 -9.00 -5.03
C MET A 1 -12.39 -8.37 -4.36
N VAL A 2 -12.25 -7.24 -3.65
CA VAL A 2 -13.37 -6.61 -2.91
C VAL A 2 -14.51 -6.21 -3.85
N SER A 3 -15.74 -6.63 -3.54
CA SER A 3 -16.94 -6.36 -4.34
C SER A 3 -17.26 -4.85 -4.39
N MET A 4 -18.10 -4.44 -5.35
CA MET A 4 -18.56 -3.04 -5.42
C MET A 4 -19.40 -2.65 -4.21
N ASP A 5 -20.15 -3.60 -3.65
CA ASP A 5 -21.03 -3.36 -2.52
C ASP A 5 -20.22 -3.12 -1.24
N VAL A 6 -19.18 -3.92 -0.99
CA VAL A 6 -18.24 -3.69 0.12
C VAL A 6 -17.52 -2.35 -0.02
N LYS A 7 -17.16 -1.95 -1.23
CA LYS A 7 -16.56 -0.62 -1.47
C LYS A 7 -17.54 0.52 -1.14
N ARG A 8 -18.81 0.39 -1.52
CA ARG A 8 -19.84 1.39 -1.20
C ARG A 8 -20.07 1.47 0.30
N GLU A 9 -20.17 0.32 0.96
CA GLU A 9 -20.38 0.24 2.41
C GLU A 9 -19.18 0.83 3.17
N LEU A 10 -17.95 0.52 2.74
CA LEU A 10 -16.75 1.13 3.28
C LEU A 10 -16.80 2.66 3.17
N PHE A 11 -17.11 3.19 1.99
CA PHE A 11 -17.17 4.63 1.79
C PHE A 11 -18.23 5.30 2.67
N LYS A 12 -19.40 4.67 2.80
CA LYS A 12 -20.49 5.13 3.67
C LYS A 12 -20.05 5.16 5.14
N LYS A 13 -19.46 4.08 5.65
CA LYS A 13 -18.97 4.02 7.03
C LYS A 13 -17.84 5.00 7.33
N ILE A 14 -16.98 5.29 6.35
CA ILE A 14 -15.99 6.37 6.49
C ILE A 14 -16.69 7.72 6.67
N LEU A 15 -17.66 8.03 5.81
CA LEU A 15 -18.42 9.29 5.89
C LEU A 15 -19.11 9.46 7.24
N GLU A 16 -19.72 8.40 7.76
CA GLU A 16 -20.39 8.37 9.07
C GLU A 16 -19.42 8.62 10.23
N ASN A 17 -18.16 8.21 10.11
CA ASN A 17 -17.14 8.40 11.14
C ASN A 17 -16.43 9.76 11.08
N ILE A 18 -16.50 10.52 9.98
CA ILE A 18 -15.85 11.84 9.86
C ILE A 18 -16.22 12.81 11.00
N PRO A 19 -17.50 12.96 11.41
CA PRO A 19 -17.86 13.83 12.53
C PRO A 19 -17.14 13.42 13.83
N ARG A 20 -17.15 12.12 14.15
CA ARG A 20 -16.47 11.58 15.34
C ARG A 20 -14.96 11.81 15.29
N ILE A 21 -14.32 11.63 14.13
CA ILE A 21 -12.90 11.92 13.94
C ILE A 21 -12.60 13.40 14.24
N ARG A 22 -13.45 14.32 13.76
CA ARG A 22 -13.29 15.76 14.01
C ARG A 22 -13.44 16.12 15.49
N GLU A 23 -14.33 15.45 16.21
CA GLU A 23 -14.48 15.66 17.65
C GLU A 23 -13.22 15.21 18.40
N VAL A 24 -12.64 14.06 18.02
CA VAL A 24 -11.55 13.46 18.80
C VAL A 24 -10.15 13.94 18.44
N ILE A 25 -9.96 14.59 17.29
CA ILE A 25 -8.64 15.02 16.79
C ILE A 25 -7.93 16.04 17.70
N SER A 26 -8.69 16.73 18.56
CA SER A 26 -8.14 17.66 19.54
C SER A 26 -7.54 16.98 20.78
N TYR A 27 -7.92 15.73 21.05
CA TYR A 27 -7.50 14.96 22.23
C TYR A 27 -6.36 13.98 21.95
N GLY A 28 -5.94 13.84 20.70
CA GLY A 28 -4.85 12.94 20.32
C GLY A 28 -4.86 12.67 18.81
N ILE A 29 -4.20 11.59 18.41
CA ILE A 29 -4.18 11.17 17.01
C ILE A 29 -5.34 10.18 16.82
N PRO A 30 -6.35 10.49 15.99
CA PRO A 30 -7.40 9.54 15.66
C PRO A 30 -6.86 8.46 14.73
N HIS A 31 -7.32 7.24 14.93
CA HIS A 31 -7.02 6.10 14.08
C HIS A 31 -8.33 5.48 13.66
N LEU A 32 -8.48 5.32 12.35
CA LEU A 32 -9.55 4.54 11.79
C LEU A 32 -9.15 3.07 11.86
N ILE A 33 -9.98 2.29 12.53
CA ILE A 33 -9.75 0.86 12.74
C ILE A 33 -10.86 0.12 12.04
N GLY A 34 -10.51 -0.93 11.30
CA GLY A 34 -11.54 -1.71 10.65
C GLY A 34 -11.12 -3.11 10.29
N GLU A 35 -12.15 -3.89 9.97
CA GLU A 35 -12.06 -5.23 9.43
C GLU A 35 -12.93 -5.26 8.18
N ILE A 36 -12.39 -5.78 7.09
CA ILE A 36 -13.09 -5.93 5.81
C ILE A 36 -13.04 -7.39 5.41
N THR A 37 -14.20 -7.99 5.23
CA THR A 37 -14.38 -9.34 4.70
C THR A 37 -14.92 -9.27 3.27
N GLU A 38 -15.27 -10.40 2.67
CA GLU A 38 -15.90 -10.41 1.34
C GLU A 38 -17.31 -9.82 1.34
N ASP A 39 -17.97 -9.84 2.50
CA ASP A 39 -19.39 -9.50 2.64
C ASP A 39 -19.67 -8.31 3.57
N ASP A 40 -18.70 -7.93 4.41
CA ASP A 40 -18.93 -6.93 5.46
C ASP A 40 -17.74 -5.97 5.66
N VAL A 41 -18.06 -4.81 6.23
CA VAL A 41 -17.11 -3.78 6.64
C VAL A 41 -17.42 -3.37 8.07
N CYS A 42 -16.51 -3.66 8.98
CA CYS A 42 -16.50 -3.09 10.33
C CYS A 42 -15.52 -1.93 10.38
N LEU A 43 -15.96 -0.80 10.95
CA LEU A 43 -15.19 0.44 11.06
C LEU A 43 -15.51 1.16 12.36
N ASP A 44 -14.47 1.60 13.07
CA ASP A 44 -14.57 2.41 14.28
C ASP A 44 -13.38 3.38 14.38
N VAL A 45 -13.45 4.30 15.33
CA VAL A 45 -12.44 5.33 15.59
C VAL A 45 -11.94 5.20 17.01
N LEU A 46 -10.64 4.95 17.17
CA LEU A 46 -9.93 5.09 18.45
C LEU A 46 -8.98 6.28 18.39
N THR A 47 -8.65 6.82 19.55
CA THR A 47 -7.67 7.91 19.66
C THR A 47 -6.50 7.45 20.50
N TYR A 48 -5.29 7.61 20.00
CA TYR A 48 -4.07 7.33 20.73
C TYR A 48 -3.38 8.64 21.15
N GLU A 49 -2.89 8.68 22.39
CA GLU A 49 -2.09 9.79 22.89
C GLU A 49 -0.71 9.78 22.23
N GLY A 50 -0.51 10.70 21.27
CA GLY A 50 0.81 11.02 20.70
C GLY A 50 1.50 9.92 19.89
N ARG A 51 0.81 8.84 19.50
CA ARG A 51 1.40 7.75 18.69
C ARG A 51 0.69 7.55 17.36
N GLU A 52 1.44 7.68 16.28
CA GLU A 52 1.00 7.20 14.96
C GLU A 52 1.23 5.69 14.88
N VAL A 53 0.16 4.94 14.60
CA VAL A 53 0.20 3.48 14.45
C VAL A 53 -0.50 3.16 13.14
N GLU A 54 0.25 2.66 12.16
CA GLU A 54 -0.31 2.20 10.90
C GLU A 54 -0.04 0.71 10.76
N ILE A 55 -1.10 -0.09 10.75
CA ILE A 55 -1.02 -1.55 10.67
C ILE A 55 -2.04 -2.03 9.64
N VAL A 56 -1.63 -2.97 8.79
CA VAL A 56 -2.53 -3.67 7.88
C VAL A 56 -2.17 -5.14 7.93
N ILE A 57 -3.13 -5.97 8.31
CA ILE A 57 -3.00 -7.42 8.40
C ILE A 57 -3.93 -8.03 7.35
N LYS A 58 -3.36 -8.82 6.44
CA LYS A 58 -4.12 -9.54 5.42
C LYS A 58 -4.12 -11.02 5.77
N GLU A 59 -5.32 -11.55 5.97
CA GLU A 59 -5.57 -12.98 6.10
C GLU A 59 -6.37 -13.47 4.89
N SER A 60 -6.52 -14.79 4.73
CA SER A 60 -7.13 -15.41 3.55
C SER A 60 -8.56 -14.92 3.27
N SER A 61 -9.32 -14.54 4.30
CA SER A 61 -10.73 -14.12 4.17
C SER A 61 -11.03 -12.71 4.69
N ARG A 62 -10.02 -11.99 5.20
CA ARG A 62 -10.22 -10.66 5.80
C ARG A 62 -8.99 -9.77 5.77
N THR A 63 -9.23 -8.46 5.78
CA THR A 63 -8.19 -7.44 5.97
C THR A 63 -8.53 -6.61 7.19
N CYS A 64 -7.64 -6.63 8.19
CA CYS A 64 -7.73 -5.77 9.37
C CYS A 64 -6.76 -4.61 9.20
N PHE A 65 -7.15 -3.41 9.63
CA PHE A 65 -6.29 -2.24 9.54
C PHE A 65 -6.47 -1.28 10.71
N ILE A 66 -5.40 -0.54 10.99
CA ILE A 66 -5.33 0.62 11.86
C ILE A 66 -4.64 1.69 11.03
N ILE A 67 -5.30 2.82 10.79
CA ILE A 67 -4.78 3.87 9.91
C ILE A 67 -4.89 5.23 10.64
N PRO A 68 -3.77 5.93 10.88
CA PRO A 68 -3.80 7.22 11.57
C PRO A 68 -4.34 8.31 10.64
N ILE A 69 -5.10 9.23 11.22
CA ILE A 69 -5.61 10.45 10.60
C ILE A 69 -4.62 11.58 10.91
N ARG A 70 -3.85 12.00 9.90
CA ARG A 70 -2.70 12.90 10.06
C ARG A 70 -3.04 14.40 9.94
N GLY A 71 -4.30 14.74 9.69
CA GLY A 71 -4.76 16.13 9.61
C GLY A 71 -5.96 16.34 8.70
N GLU A 72 -6.23 17.60 8.37
CA GLU A 72 -7.41 18.02 7.59
C GLU A 72 -7.53 17.36 6.22
N GLU A 73 -6.40 17.06 5.58
CA GLU A 73 -6.35 16.36 4.30
C GLU A 73 -6.97 14.95 4.40
N ASP A 74 -6.78 14.26 5.52
CA ASP A 74 -7.35 12.94 5.78
C ASP A 74 -8.84 13.01 6.15
N LEU A 75 -9.36 14.18 6.59
CA LEU A 75 -10.81 14.35 6.84
C LEU A 75 -11.66 14.31 5.55
N LYS A 76 -11.02 14.29 4.39
CA LYS A 76 -11.69 14.09 3.10
C LYS A 76 -11.96 12.60 2.91
N ALA A 77 -13.22 12.18 3.07
CA ALA A 77 -13.63 10.76 3.01
C ALA A 77 -13.11 10.01 1.77
N TYR A 78 -13.06 10.65 0.60
CA TYR A 78 -12.53 10.04 -0.62
C TYR A 78 -11.04 9.69 -0.53
N ARG A 79 -10.24 10.47 0.22
CA ARG A 79 -8.82 10.20 0.43
C ARG A 79 -8.61 9.04 1.39
N LEU A 80 -9.33 9.04 2.51
CA LEU A 80 -9.35 7.92 3.45
C LEU A 80 -9.75 6.62 2.76
N PHE A 81 -10.82 6.68 1.98
CA PHE A 81 -11.28 5.56 1.18
C PHE A 81 -10.21 5.07 0.20
N ALA A 82 -9.60 5.98 -0.57
CA ALA A 82 -8.55 5.62 -1.52
C ALA A 82 -7.34 4.97 -0.82
N ARG A 83 -6.95 5.49 0.35
CA ARG A 83 -5.86 4.94 1.17
C ARG A 83 -6.20 3.53 1.66
N ILE A 84 -7.35 3.34 2.30
CA ILE A 84 -7.82 2.03 2.76
C ILE A 84 -7.91 1.03 1.60
N ILE A 85 -8.52 1.42 0.49
CA ILE A 85 -8.63 0.57 -0.71
C ILE A 85 -7.25 0.21 -1.27
N SER A 86 -6.29 1.12 -1.27
CA SER A 86 -4.91 0.83 -1.70
C SER A 86 -4.24 -0.21 -0.81
N HIS A 87 -4.59 -0.26 0.49
CA HIS A 87 -4.11 -1.27 1.41
C HIS A 87 -4.82 -2.61 1.22
N ILE A 88 -6.13 -2.65 0.95
CA ILE A 88 -6.90 -3.90 0.84
C ILE A 88 -6.69 -4.58 -0.50
N GLN A 89 -6.62 -3.82 -1.59
CA GLN A 89 -6.33 -4.40 -2.89
C GLN A 89 -5.03 -5.21 -2.76
N GLU A 90 -5.07 -6.48 -3.17
CA GLU A 90 -3.85 -7.26 -3.40
C GLU A 90 -2.86 -6.36 -4.13
N ASP A 91 -1.60 -6.40 -3.69
CA ASP A 91 -0.50 -5.66 -4.30
C ASP A 91 -0.38 -6.12 -5.77
N LYS A 92 -1.25 -5.59 -6.65
CA LYS A 92 -1.05 -5.63 -8.11
C LYS A 92 0.21 -4.85 -8.49
N ARG A 93 0.77 -4.13 -7.52
CA ARG A 93 2.07 -3.46 -7.51
C ARG A 93 3.10 -4.19 -6.64
N LYS A 94 2.97 -5.50 -6.41
CA LYS A 94 4.12 -6.30 -5.99
C LYS A 94 4.89 -6.72 -7.22
N LEU A 95 6.18 -6.44 -7.20
CA LEU A 95 7.11 -7.14 -8.07
C LEU A 95 7.17 -8.60 -7.61
N ASN A 96 7.08 -9.52 -8.56
CA ASN A 96 7.20 -10.96 -8.35
C ASN A 96 8.23 -11.53 -9.33
N PRO A 97 9.04 -12.52 -8.91
CA PRO A 97 9.88 -13.27 -9.85
C PRO A 97 9.07 -13.81 -11.03
N GLY A 98 9.63 -13.72 -12.23
CA GLY A 98 8.99 -14.05 -13.51
C GLY A 98 8.27 -12.88 -14.19
N MET A 99 8.12 -11.73 -13.52
CA MET A 99 7.50 -10.56 -14.14
C MET A 99 8.37 -9.96 -15.24
N LYS A 100 7.75 -9.67 -16.38
CA LYS A 100 8.37 -8.97 -17.51
C LYS A 100 8.17 -7.46 -17.40
N ILE A 101 9.25 -6.72 -17.54
CA ILE A 101 9.31 -5.27 -17.60
C ILE A 101 9.76 -4.89 -19.02
N LYS A 102 8.95 -4.09 -19.71
CA LYS A 102 9.23 -3.59 -21.06
C LYS A 102 9.42 -2.08 -21.02
N GLY A 103 10.43 -1.58 -21.74
CA GLY A 103 10.78 -0.17 -21.79
C GLY A 103 11.59 0.28 -20.57
N ASP A 104 11.26 1.48 -20.09
CA ASP A 104 11.93 2.14 -18.97
C ASP A 104 11.75 1.36 -17.64
N ILE A 105 12.80 0.64 -17.24
CA ILE A 105 12.85 -0.08 -15.97
C ILE A 105 12.67 0.88 -14.80
N LEU A 106 13.36 2.02 -14.80
CA LEU A 106 13.39 2.93 -13.66
C LEU A 106 12.01 3.52 -13.40
N GLY A 107 11.37 4.01 -14.47
CA GLY A 107 10.01 4.50 -14.43
C GLY A 107 9.00 3.43 -14.03
N THR A 108 9.22 2.18 -14.46
CA THR A 108 8.39 1.05 -14.03
C THR A 108 8.55 0.78 -12.54
N LEU A 109 9.77 0.56 -12.04
CA LEU A 109 10.03 0.28 -10.63
C LEU A 109 9.51 1.39 -9.71
N LYS A 110 9.62 2.66 -10.13
CA LYS A 110 9.05 3.80 -9.39
C LYS A 110 7.53 3.73 -9.28
N LYS A 111 6.81 3.26 -10.31
CA LYS A 111 5.35 3.02 -10.24
C LYS A 111 4.98 1.91 -9.25
N PHE A 112 5.89 0.96 -9.02
CA PHE A 112 5.79 -0.08 -7.99
C PHE A 112 6.23 0.41 -6.60
N GLY A 113 6.59 1.69 -6.45
CA GLY A 113 6.97 2.30 -5.18
C GLY A 113 8.43 2.06 -4.77
N HIS A 114 9.27 1.61 -5.70
CA HIS A 114 10.70 1.45 -5.47
C HIS A 114 11.45 2.75 -5.77
N GLU A 115 12.18 3.26 -4.80
CA GLU A 115 13.23 4.26 -4.96
C GLU A 115 14.56 3.54 -5.23
N ILE A 116 15.29 3.95 -6.27
CA ILE A 116 16.49 3.24 -6.72
C ILE A 116 17.70 3.91 -6.08
N LEU A 117 18.43 3.14 -5.27
CA LEU A 117 19.67 3.60 -4.62
C LEU A 117 20.90 3.33 -5.49
N TRP A 118 20.89 2.19 -6.17
CA TRP A 118 22.00 1.74 -6.97
C TRP A 118 21.52 0.80 -8.08
N MET A 119 22.21 0.84 -9.22
CA MET A 119 21.96 -0.04 -10.34
C MET A 119 23.29 -0.40 -10.99
N SER A 120 23.44 -1.68 -11.35
CA SER A 120 24.55 -2.17 -12.17
C SER A 120 24.02 -3.06 -13.27
N ASP A 121 24.68 -2.98 -14.41
CA ASP A 121 24.43 -3.82 -15.57
C ASP A 121 25.67 -4.67 -15.83
N TRP A 122 25.50 -5.99 -15.77
CA TRP A 122 26.59 -6.93 -15.99
C TRP A 122 26.11 -8.15 -16.77
N GLN A 123 26.76 -8.41 -17.91
CA GLN A 123 26.60 -9.64 -18.71
C GLN A 123 25.13 -10.06 -18.94
N GLY A 124 24.28 -9.10 -19.34
CA GLY A 124 22.87 -9.38 -19.64
C GLY A 124 21.99 -9.52 -18.40
N SER A 125 22.45 -9.11 -17.23
CA SER A 125 21.66 -8.98 -16.02
C SER A 125 21.77 -7.58 -15.43
N VAL A 126 20.65 -7.06 -14.95
CA VAL A 126 20.57 -5.78 -14.24
C VAL A 126 20.30 -6.08 -12.77
N GLU A 127 21.19 -5.62 -11.91
CA GLU A 127 21.02 -5.65 -10.47
C GLU A 127 20.64 -4.26 -9.96
N LEU A 128 19.63 -4.19 -9.09
CA LEU A 128 19.24 -2.94 -8.43
C LEU A 128 19.16 -3.11 -6.92
N ILE A 129 19.65 -2.10 -6.21
CA ILE A 129 19.33 -1.89 -4.79
C ILE A 129 18.28 -0.80 -4.71
N THR A 130 17.16 -1.09 -4.04
CA THR A 130 16.01 -0.20 -3.97
C THR A 130 15.48 -0.08 -2.53
N ILE A 131 14.75 1.01 -2.24
CA ILE A 131 13.92 1.14 -1.04
C ILE A 131 12.45 1.08 -1.46
N CYS A 132 11.66 0.26 -0.77
CA CYS A 132 10.21 0.23 -0.92
C CYS A 132 9.58 0.09 0.47
N LYS A 133 8.61 0.96 0.78
CA LYS A 133 7.93 0.98 2.10
C LYS A 133 8.92 0.98 3.29
N GLY A 134 10.02 1.73 3.18
CA GLY A 134 11.05 1.87 4.22
C GLY A 134 12.03 0.70 4.35
N LYS A 135 11.90 -0.35 3.53
CA LYS A 135 12.78 -1.53 3.53
C LYS A 135 13.67 -1.56 2.29
N ARG A 136 14.89 -2.09 2.43
CA ARG A 136 15.84 -2.24 1.32
C ARG A 136 15.65 -3.58 0.62
N TYR A 137 15.72 -3.56 -0.70
CA TYR A 137 15.58 -4.74 -1.55
C TYR A 137 16.67 -4.79 -2.60
N ARG A 138 17.25 -5.96 -2.81
CA ARG A 138 18.04 -6.33 -3.98
C ARG A 138 17.13 -7.00 -5.01
N LEU A 139 17.08 -6.41 -6.19
CA LEU A 139 16.33 -6.92 -7.35
C LEU A 139 17.33 -7.39 -8.41
N LEU A 140 17.09 -8.57 -8.97
CA LEU A 140 17.87 -9.07 -10.10
C LEU A 140 16.95 -9.25 -11.30
N LEU A 141 17.31 -8.67 -12.44
CA LEU A 141 16.60 -8.82 -13.69
C LEU A 141 17.52 -9.41 -14.74
N ARG A 142 17.02 -10.36 -15.53
CA ARG A 142 17.68 -10.83 -16.74
C ARG A 142 17.21 -9.97 -17.92
N ARG A 143 18.13 -9.49 -18.75
CA ARG A 143 17.81 -8.82 -20.01
C ARG A 143 17.48 -9.89 -21.06
N ASP A 144 16.23 -9.93 -21.48
CA ASP A 144 15.77 -10.85 -22.52
C ASP A 144 15.93 -10.26 -23.92
N ASN A 145 15.78 -8.93 -24.06
CA ASN A 145 15.97 -8.20 -25.33
C ASN A 145 16.35 -6.72 -25.06
N ILE A 146 16.50 -5.92 -26.12
CA ILE A 146 16.57 -4.46 -26.01
C ILE A 146 15.30 -3.97 -25.32
N ASP A 147 15.48 -3.35 -24.16
CA ASP A 147 14.41 -2.83 -23.30
C ASP A 147 13.38 -3.87 -22.82
N GLU A 148 13.72 -5.17 -22.80
CA GLU A 148 12.88 -6.20 -22.17
C GLU A 148 13.68 -6.95 -21.10
N TYR A 149 13.11 -7.00 -19.90
CA TYR A 149 13.74 -7.56 -18.72
C TYR A 149 12.77 -8.47 -17.98
N THR A 150 13.24 -9.61 -17.49
CA THR A 150 12.49 -10.47 -16.58
C THR A 150 13.08 -10.36 -15.19
N LEU A 151 12.27 -10.00 -14.20
CA LEU A 151 12.67 -10.04 -12.79
C LEU A 151 12.88 -11.49 -12.36
N THR A 152 14.10 -11.85 -11.97
CA THR A 152 14.45 -13.22 -11.61
C THR A 152 14.49 -13.43 -10.10
N SER A 153 14.85 -12.42 -9.32
CA SER A 153 14.87 -12.52 -7.86
C SER A 153 14.59 -11.21 -7.14
N ILE A 154 14.03 -11.32 -5.94
CA ILE A 154 13.79 -10.23 -5.00
C ILE A 154 14.31 -10.72 -3.64
N LEU A 155 15.23 -9.97 -3.04
CA LEU A 155 15.79 -10.26 -1.72
C LEU A 155 15.67 -9.01 -0.84
N GLU A 156 15.06 -9.12 0.33
CA GLU A 156 15.10 -8.06 1.35
C GLU A 156 16.49 -8.04 1.99
N LEU A 157 17.10 -6.85 2.12
CA LEU A 157 18.45 -6.64 2.67
C LEU A 157 18.42 -6.14 4.12
#